data_AF-A0A959FZX7-F1
#
_entry.id   AF-A0A959FZX7-F1
#
_cell.length_a   1.000
_cell.length_b   1.000
_cell.length_c   1.000
_cell.angle_alpha   90.00
_cell.angle_beta   90.00
_cell.angle_gamma   90.00
#
_symmetry.space_group_name_H-M   'P 1'
#
loop_
_entity.id
_entity.type
_entity.pdbx_description
1 polymer ?
#
loop_
_entity_poly.entity_id
_entity_poly.type
_entity_poly.pdbx_seq_one_letter_code
_entity_poly.pdbx_strand_id
1 'polypeptide(L)'
;APFNNGLDLNTQDDQGVGAISGLAADNGFFKVGSLRNIAVSAPYMHDGRFETLEQVVEHYNSGVRNHPNLSPQLRVAGPNTPPRLLNLTADEKAGLVAFLNTLTDPDFLSDARWSDPFE
;
A
#
# COMPACT_ATOMS: atom_id res chain seq x y z
N ALA A 1 1.75 1.04 13.90
CA ALA A 1 2.78 2.03 13.54
C ALA A 1 2.58 2.42 12.08
N PRO A 2 2.91 3.66 11.68
CA PRO A 2 2.94 4.04 10.27
C PRO A 2 4.19 3.47 9.61
N PHE A 3 4.15 3.28 8.29
CA PHE A 3 5.19 2.62 7.51
C PHE A 3 5.39 3.33 6.18
N ASN A 4 6.58 3.17 5.61
CA ASN A 4 6.91 3.61 4.27
C ASN A 4 7.15 2.37 3.42
N ASN A 5 6.36 2.20 2.36
CA ASN A 5 6.42 1.03 1.47
C ASN A 5 7.34 1.23 0.26
N GLY A 6 8.14 2.31 0.25
CA GLY A 6 9.06 2.62 -0.83
C GLY A 6 8.38 3.07 -2.13
N LEU A 7 7.18 3.64 -2.07
CA LEU A 7 6.50 4.16 -3.27
C LEU A 7 7.29 5.31 -3.93
N ASP A 8 7.79 6.23 -3.10
CA ASP A 8 8.52 7.41 -3.53
C ASP A 8 9.96 7.42 -2.99
N LEU A 9 10.88 8.00 -3.76
CA LEU A 9 12.26 8.21 -3.32
C LEU A 9 12.42 9.46 -2.46
N ASN A 10 11.52 10.42 -2.60
CA ASN A 10 11.51 11.68 -1.87
C ASN A 10 10.08 12.01 -1.43
N THR A 11 9.94 12.99 -0.55
CA THR A 11 8.71 13.35 0.15
C THR A 11 8.38 14.83 -0.02
N GLN A 12 8.67 15.37 -1.21
CA GLN A 12 8.44 16.80 -1.49
C GLN A 12 6.95 17.12 -1.63
N ASP A 13 6.19 16.23 -2.29
CA ASP A 13 4.77 16.44 -2.55
C ASP A 13 3.88 16.04 -1.37
N ASP A 14 4.25 14.96 -0.67
CA ASP A 14 3.56 14.49 0.54
C ASP A 14 4.57 13.98 1.58
N GLN A 15 4.55 14.60 2.77
CA GLN A 15 5.41 14.24 3.89
C GLN A 15 4.80 13.17 4.80
N GLY A 16 3.53 12.81 4.61
CA GLY A 16 2.82 11.88 5.48
C GLY A 16 2.85 12.35 6.94
N VAL A 17 3.24 11.46 7.86
CA VAL A 17 3.36 11.78 9.31
C VAL A 17 4.25 13.00 9.58
N GLY A 18 5.29 13.23 8.77
CA GLY A 18 6.20 14.35 8.92
C GLY A 18 5.54 15.73 8.84
N ALA A 19 4.45 15.86 8.06
CA ALA A 19 3.67 17.10 8.00
C ALA A 19 2.97 17.44 9.32
N ILE A 20 2.71 16.43 10.16
CA ILE A 20 2.03 16.57 11.45
C ILE A 20 3.05 16.67 12.60
N SER A 21 4.11 15.86 12.59
CA SER A 21 5.11 15.88 13.66
C SER A 21 6.13 17.01 13.53
N GLY A 22 6.35 17.52 12.31
CA GLY A 22 7.39 18.51 12.01
C GLY A 22 8.82 17.94 12.01
N LEU A 23 8.98 16.63 12.19
CA LEU A 23 10.28 15.96 12.21
C LEU A 23 10.58 15.34 10.86
N ALA A 24 11.71 15.70 10.23
CA ALA A 24 12.14 15.12 8.96
C ALA A 24 12.34 13.59 9.02
N ALA A 25 12.62 13.04 10.21
CA ALA A 25 12.73 11.61 10.45
C ALA A 25 11.39 10.87 10.24
N ASP A 26 10.26 11.57 10.27
CA ASP A 26 8.94 10.97 10.09
C ASP A 26 8.39 11.10 8.66
N ASN A 27 9.15 11.73 7.76
CA ASN A 27 8.70 11.98 6.39
C ASN A 27 8.45 10.68 5.62
N GLY A 28 7.33 10.64 4.90
CA GLY A 28 6.95 9.53 4.03
C GLY A 28 6.42 8.31 4.77
N PHE A 29 6.17 8.41 6.08
CA PHE A 29 5.40 7.39 6.79
C PHE A 29 3.91 7.63 6.60
N PHE A 30 3.19 6.56 6.30
CA PHE A 30 1.74 6.56 6.16
C PHE A 30 1.11 5.49 7.03
N LYS A 31 -0.14 5.70 7.43
CA LYS A 31 -0.91 4.67 8.14
C LYS A 31 -1.13 3.46 7.22
N VAL A 32 -0.99 2.26 7.77
CA VAL A 32 -1.37 1.02 7.06
C VAL A 32 -2.90 0.94 7.05
N GLY A 33 -3.48 0.96 5.84
CA GLY A 33 -4.89 0.72 5.63
C GLY A 33 -5.28 -0.74 5.93
N SER A 34 -6.55 -0.97 6.26
CA SER A 34 -7.10 -2.33 6.26
C SER A 34 -7.11 -2.90 4.84
N LEU A 35 -6.96 -4.22 4.71
CA LEU A 35 -7.14 -4.93 3.44
C LEU A 35 -8.55 -5.49 3.25
N ARG A 36 -9.46 -5.33 4.23
CA ARG A 36 -10.87 -5.66 4.03
C ARG A 36 -11.45 -4.75 2.96
N ASN A 37 -12.20 -5.32 2.02
CA ASN A 37 -12.77 -4.64 0.85
C ASN A 37 -11.74 -4.01 -0.08
N ILE A 38 -10.47 -4.43 -0.02
CA ILE A 38 -9.42 -3.83 -0.84
C ILE A 38 -9.72 -3.97 -2.34
N ALA A 39 -10.32 -5.07 -2.79
CA ALA A 39 -10.61 -5.28 -4.21
C ALA A 39 -11.65 -4.29 -4.80
N VAL A 40 -12.39 -3.57 -3.96
CA VAL A 40 -13.45 -2.63 -4.36
C VAL A 40 -13.17 -1.20 -3.87
N SER A 41 -11.94 -0.91 -3.46
CA SER A 41 -11.54 0.40 -2.91
C SER A 41 -10.47 1.08 -3.75
N ALA A 42 -10.40 0.78 -5.05
CA ALA A 42 -9.52 1.49 -5.97
C ALA A 42 -9.89 2.99 -6.02
N PRO A 43 -8.93 3.88 -6.30
CA PRO A 43 -7.51 3.60 -6.53
C PRO A 43 -6.69 3.40 -5.22
N TYR A 44 -5.47 2.89 -5.36
CA TYR A 44 -4.63 2.41 -4.25
C TYR A 44 -3.43 3.32 -3.94
N MET A 45 -2.82 3.06 -2.78
CA MET A 45 -1.76 3.84 -2.13
C MET A 45 -2.29 5.15 -1.52
N HIS A 46 -1.39 5.97 -0.98
CA HIS A 46 -1.77 7.21 -0.29
C HIS A 46 -2.21 8.31 -1.26
N ASP A 47 -1.81 8.21 -2.52
CA ASP A 47 -2.03 9.20 -3.57
C ASP A 47 -2.87 8.66 -4.74
N GLY A 48 -3.37 7.43 -4.65
CA GLY A 48 -4.26 6.86 -5.66
C GLY A 48 -3.61 6.56 -7.01
N ARG A 49 -2.27 6.46 -7.11
CA ARG A 49 -1.61 6.30 -8.43
C ARG A 49 -1.80 4.93 -9.08
N PHE A 50 -2.29 3.93 -8.35
CA PHE A 50 -2.52 2.58 -8.87
C PHE A 50 -4.02 2.30 -8.96
N GLU A 51 -4.45 1.84 -10.13
CA GLU A 51 -5.84 1.53 -10.44
C GLU A 51 -6.19 0.07 -10.11
N THR A 52 -5.20 -0.83 -10.07
CA THR A 52 -5.43 -2.27 -9.90
C THR A 52 -4.59 -2.92 -8.81
N LEU A 53 -5.08 -4.03 -8.25
CA LEU A 53 -4.33 -4.82 -7.26
C LEU A 53 -3.06 -5.42 -7.86
N GLU A 54 -3.04 -5.70 -9.16
CA GLU A 54 -1.85 -6.19 -9.88
C GLU A 54 -0.74 -5.15 -9.84
N GLN A 55 -1.05 -3.85 -9.99
CA GLN A 55 -0.06 -2.78 -9.88
C GLN A 55 0.47 -2.67 -8.44
N VAL A 56 -0.41 -2.83 -7.44
CA VAL A 56 0.00 -2.89 -6.02
C VAL A 56 0.93 -4.06 -5.77
N VAL A 57 0.60 -5.26 -6.26
CA VAL A 57 1.43 -6.45 -6.10
C VAL A 57 2.76 -6.28 -6.84
N GLU A 58 2.75 -5.71 -8.05
CA GLU A 58 3.96 -5.46 -8.81
C GLU A 58 4.89 -4.46 -8.11
N HIS A 59 4.34 -3.46 -7.43
CA HIS A 59 5.12 -2.53 -6.61
C HIS A 59 5.95 -3.27 -5.55
N TYR A 60 5.34 -4.17 -4.78
CA TYR A 60 6.08 -4.95 -3.79
C TYR A 60 6.97 -6.03 -4.43
N ASN A 61 6.62 -6.50 -5.63
CA ASN A 61 7.37 -7.50 -6.36
C ASN A 61 8.70 -6.97 -6.90
N SER A 62 8.71 -5.76 -7.48
CA SER A 62 9.88 -5.20 -8.17
C SER A 62 10.02 -3.66 -8.05
N GLY A 63 8.96 -2.94 -7.68
CA GLY A 63 8.89 -1.48 -7.71
C GLY A 63 9.33 -0.75 -6.43
N VAL A 64 9.63 -1.45 -5.34
CA VAL A 64 10.02 -0.84 -4.06
C VAL A 64 11.29 0.01 -4.23
N ARG A 65 11.22 1.28 -3.83
CA ARG A 65 12.34 2.22 -3.86
C ARG A 65 13.01 2.33 -2.49
N ASN A 66 14.33 2.51 -2.48
CA ASN A 66 15.12 2.59 -1.23
C ASN A 66 15.03 3.97 -0.55
N HIS A 67 13.85 4.31 -0.04
CA HIS A 67 13.64 5.53 0.75
C HIS A 67 14.46 5.50 2.05
N PRO A 68 14.98 6.64 2.57
CA PRO A 68 15.67 6.69 3.86
C PRO A 68 14.86 6.10 5.03
N ASN A 69 13.55 6.36 5.03
CA ASN A 69 12.61 5.85 6.01
C ASN A 69 11.93 4.53 5.61
N LEU A 70 12.47 3.80 4.62
CA LEU A 70 11.89 2.51 4.17
C LEU A 70 11.74 1.54 5.35
N SER A 71 10.58 0.89 5.40
CA SER A 71 10.20 -0.02 6.49
C SER A 71 11.18 -1.19 6.65
N PRO A 72 11.48 -1.64 7.88
CA PRO A 72 12.44 -2.73 8.12
C PRO A 72 12.12 -4.04 7.39
N GLN A 73 10.83 -4.36 7.19
CA GLN A 73 10.38 -5.55 6.48
C GLN A 73 10.79 -5.54 5.00
N LEU A 74 10.94 -4.35 4.41
CA LEU A 74 11.39 -4.14 3.04
C LEU A 74 12.90 -3.89 2.96
N ARG A 75 13.63 -4.08 4.06
CA ARG A 75 15.09 -4.01 4.08
C ARG A 75 15.71 -5.40 4.11
N VAL A 76 16.77 -5.57 3.34
CA VAL A 76 17.64 -6.75 3.44
C VAL A 76 18.69 -6.52 4.52
N ALA A 77 19.31 -5.32 4.52
CA ALA A 77 20.28 -4.88 5.52
C ALA A 77 20.13 -3.36 5.78
N GLY A 78 21.24 -2.68 6.07
CA GLY A 78 21.26 -1.25 6.40
C GLY A 78 20.71 -0.32 5.29
N PRO A 79 20.64 0.99 5.56
CA PRO A 79 19.98 1.97 4.68
C PRO A 79 20.55 2.07 3.26
N ASN A 80 21.78 1.61 3.04
CA ASN A 80 22.48 1.68 1.75
C ASN A 80 22.39 0.40 0.92
N THR A 81 21.54 -0.57 1.29
CA THR A 81 21.33 -1.79 0.49
C THR A 81 20.06 -1.72 -0.34
N PRO A 82 20.01 -2.42 -1.50
CA PRO A 82 18.78 -2.54 -2.26
C PRO A 82 17.61 -3.02 -1.40
N PRO A 83 16.37 -2.58 -1.70
CA PRO A 83 15.18 -3.04 -1.00
C PRO A 83 15.01 -4.55 -1.14
N ARG A 84 14.34 -5.14 -0.16
CA ARG A 84 13.82 -6.49 -0.29
C ARG A 84 12.66 -6.46 -1.27
N LEU A 85 12.76 -7.28 -2.30
CA LEU A 85 11.74 -7.52 -3.29
C LEU A 85 11.16 -8.92 -3.09
N LEU A 86 9.89 -9.12 -3.46
CA LEU A 86 9.25 -10.43 -3.30
C LEU A 86 9.73 -11.43 -4.35
N ASN A 87 10.07 -10.98 -5.56
CA ASN A 87 10.52 -11.83 -6.68
C ASN A 87 9.58 -13.02 -6.95
N LEU A 88 8.27 -12.76 -6.90
CA LEU A 88 7.21 -13.72 -7.17
C LEU A 88 7.14 -14.06 -8.65
N THR A 89 6.82 -15.31 -8.93
CA THR A 89 6.40 -15.79 -10.24
C THR A 89 5.03 -15.20 -10.64
N ALA A 90 4.67 -15.34 -11.91
CA ALA A 90 3.35 -14.89 -12.39
C ALA A 90 2.20 -15.56 -11.63
N ASP A 91 2.30 -16.87 -11.38
CA ASP A 91 1.28 -17.64 -10.68
C ASP A 91 1.15 -17.23 -9.22
N GLU A 92 2.27 -16.93 -8.53
CA GLU A 92 2.25 -16.42 -7.16
C GLU A 92 1.64 -15.03 -7.07
N LYS A 93 1.91 -14.14 -8.03
CA LYS A 93 1.25 -12.82 -8.10
C LYS A 93 -0.26 -12.97 -8.30
N ALA A 94 -0.67 -13.83 -9.23
CA ALA A 94 -2.08 -14.09 -9.48
C ALA A 94 -2.76 -14.71 -8.25
N GLY A 95 -2.10 -15.65 -7.57
CA GLY A 95 -2.58 -16.26 -6.33
C GLY A 95 -2.73 -15.24 -5.20
N LEU A 96 -1.80 -14.30 -5.07
CA LEU A 96 -1.91 -13.21 -4.08
C LEU A 96 -3.08 -12.27 -4.39
N VAL A 97 -3.25 -11.87 -5.66
CA VAL A 97 -4.41 -11.06 -6.06
C VAL A 97 -5.72 -11.82 -5.80
N ALA A 98 -5.78 -13.11 -6.14
CA ALA A 98 -6.94 -13.94 -5.86
C ALA A 98 -7.26 -14.00 -4.37
N PHE A 99 -6.24 -14.15 -3.52
CA PHE A 99 -6.41 -14.09 -2.06
C PHE A 99 -6.96 -12.73 -1.59
N LEU A 100 -6.42 -11.62 -2.08
CA LEU A 100 -6.89 -10.27 -1.73
C LEU A 100 -8.36 -10.06 -2.11
N ASN A 101 -8.82 -10.64 -3.22
CA ASN A 101 -10.24 -10.60 -3.61
C ASN A 101 -11.15 -11.31 -2.60
N THR A 102 -10.65 -12.32 -1.88
CA THR A 102 -11.43 -13.02 -0.83
C THR A 102 -11.70 -12.16 0.41
N LEU A 103 -11.01 -11.02 0.53
CA LEU A 103 -11.19 -10.07 1.65
C LEU A 103 -12.36 -9.10 1.42
N THR A 104 -13.15 -9.31 0.36
CA THR A 104 -14.34 -8.53 0.03
C THR A 104 -15.56 -9.06 0.76
N ASP A 105 -16.31 -8.16 1.37
CA ASP A 105 -17.53 -8.44 2.12
C ASP A 105 -18.75 -8.14 1.24
N PRO A 106 -19.34 -9.14 0.57
CA PRO A 106 -20.46 -8.91 -0.35
C PRO A 106 -21.75 -8.48 0.36
N ASP A 107 -21.93 -8.91 1.61
CA ASP A 107 -23.10 -8.55 2.42
C ASP A 107 -23.05 -7.06 2.72
N PHE A 108 -21.91 -6.53 3.19
CA PHE A 108 -21.74 -5.10 3.43
C PHE A 108 -22.05 -4.24 2.20
N LEU A 109 -21.62 -4.67 1.00
CA LEU A 109 -21.77 -3.89 -0.23
C LEU A 109 -23.21 -3.84 -0.76
N SER A 110 -24.07 -4.77 -0.34
CA SER A 110 -25.45 -4.89 -0.83
C SER A 110 -26.51 -4.68 0.26
N ASP A 111 -26.08 -4.39 1.48
CA ASP A 111 -26.98 -4.23 2.62
C ASP A 111 -27.75 -2.89 2.55
N ALA A 112 -29.08 -2.98 2.52
CA ALA A 112 -29.97 -1.82 2.53
C ALA A 112 -29.82 -0.91 3.76
N ARG A 113 -29.21 -1.40 4.86
CA ARG A 113 -28.89 -0.56 6.03
C ARG A 113 -27.86 0.52 5.72
N TRP A 114 -27.04 0.33 4.68
CA TRP A 114 -25.95 1.22 4.30
C TRP A 114 -26.13 1.84 2.91
N SER A 115 -27.27 1.61 2.24
CA SER A 115 -27.58 2.18 0.94
C SER A 115 -27.97 3.66 1.04
N ASP A 116 -28.03 4.34 -0.10
CA ASP A 116 -28.63 5.67 -0.19
C ASP A 116 -30.10 5.60 0.27
N PRO A 117 -30.53 6.35 1.31
CA PRO A 117 -31.90 6.31 1.79
C PRO A 117 -32.90 7.06 0.88
N PHE A 118 -32.42 7.71 -0.19
CA PHE A 118 -33.23 8.51 -1.11
C PHE A 118 -33.44 7.85 -2.49
N GLU A 119 -32.90 6.65 -2.70
CA GLU A 119 -33.15 5.77 -3.86
C GLU A 119 -33.99 4.54 -3.47
#